data_AF-A0A849Z637-F1
#
_entry.id   AF-A0A849Z637-F1
#
_cell.length_a   1.000
_cell.length_b   1.000
_cell.length_c   1.000
_cell.angle_alpha   90.00
_cell.angle_beta   90.00
_cell.angle_gamma   90.00
#
_symmetry.space_group_name_H-M   'P 1'
#
loop_
_entity.id
_entity.type
_entity.pdbx_description
1 polymer ?
#
loop_
_entity_poly.entity_id
_entity_poly.type
_entity_poly.pdbx_seq_one_letter_code
_entity_poly.pdbx_strand_id
1 'polypeptide(L)'
;MLLSKSYRLLLIALAAAGCGPEVEVEEEGTSDWMLGTFSAAYEESPGGVASVARVIHFEFREDGTLVLTQLGGCAANYVELIQEYEWRRAGDSEVTVLVPDSESGFFETWSFTPLVTCNTLQLREVVDGVEFKRVLRRGTLCMKTAPPCGSPECPWCATELCDEPQPSCTD
;
A
#
# COMPACT_ATOMS: atom_id res chain seq x y z
N MET A 1 22.53 -73.48 27.67
CA MET A 1 21.93 -72.29 28.32
C MET A 1 22.78 -71.08 27.95
N LEU A 2 22.08 -69.98 27.62
CA LEU A 2 22.53 -68.61 27.30
C LEU A 2 23.13 -68.34 25.91
N LEU A 3 22.27 -67.67 25.12
CA LEU A 3 22.52 -66.97 23.86
C LEU A 3 23.34 -65.69 24.06
N SER A 4 24.11 -65.32 23.04
CA SER A 4 24.36 -63.94 22.58
C SER A 4 25.09 -64.08 21.23
N LYS A 5 24.46 -64.05 20.05
CA LYS A 5 23.79 -62.94 19.33
C LYS A 5 24.59 -61.62 19.32
N SER A 6 25.28 -61.38 18.19
CA SER A 6 25.02 -60.27 17.25
C SER A 6 26.33 -59.80 16.58
N TYR A 7 26.56 -60.09 15.30
CA TYR A 7 26.03 -59.46 14.07
C TYR A 7 27.03 -58.43 13.50
N ARG A 8 27.70 -58.85 12.42
CA ARG A 8 28.37 -57.99 11.43
C ARG A 8 27.34 -57.04 10.80
N LEU A 9 27.71 -55.80 10.57
CA LEU A 9 27.15 -54.87 9.56
C LEU A 9 28.16 -53.71 9.47
N LEU A 10 29.12 -53.71 8.53
CA LEU A 10 29.01 -53.13 7.19
C LEU A 10 27.91 -52.05 7.09
N LEU A 11 28.30 -50.78 7.21
CA LEU A 11 27.50 -49.66 6.71
C LEU A 11 28.10 -49.20 5.39
N ILE A 12 27.33 -49.48 4.35
CA ILE A 12 27.49 -49.03 2.97
C ILE A 12 27.04 -47.57 2.92
N ALA A 13 27.81 -46.73 2.24
CA ALA A 13 27.44 -45.37 1.89
C ALA A 13 26.25 -45.34 0.91
N LEU A 14 25.26 -44.49 1.17
CA LEU A 14 24.31 -44.05 0.15
C LEU A 14 24.21 -42.52 0.17
N ALA A 15 24.68 -41.94 -0.93
CA ALA A 15 24.26 -40.62 -1.39
C ALA A 15 22.76 -40.68 -1.69
N ALA A 16 21.96 -40.03 -0.86
CA ALA A 16 20.58 -39.74 -1.17
C ALA A 16 20.51 -38.32 -1.75
N ALA A 17 20.33 -38.26 -3.07
CA ALA A 17 19.67 -37.14 -3.71
C ALA A 17 18.30 -36.96 -3.02
N GLY A 18 18.23 -35.99 -2.12
CA GLY A 18 17.00 -35.58 -1.47
C GLY A 18 16.28 -34.56 -2.33
N CYS A 19 15.36 -35.03 -3.17
CA CYS A 19 14.22 -34.25 -3.61
C CYS A 19 13.37 -33.90 -2.37
N GLY A 20 13.71 -32.81 -1.69
CA GLY A 20 12.71 -32.06 -0.93
C GLY A 20 11.97 -31.14 -1.91
N PRO A 21 10.71 -30.74 -1.67
CA PRO A 21 10.25 -29.50 -2.25
C PRO A 21 11.26 -28.46 -1.77
N GLU A 22 12.03 -27.93 -2.72
CA GLU A 22 12.63 -26.63 -2.58
C GLU A 22 11.41 -25.75 -2.30
N VAL A 23 11.18 -25.44 -1.03
CA VAL A 23 10.42 -24.25 -0.70
C VAL A 23 11.34 -23.19 -1.27
N GLU A 24 11.08 -22.84 -2.53
CA GLU A 24 11.38 -21.54 -3.07
C GLU A 24 10.73 -20.62 -2.04
N VAL A 25 11.53 -20.27 -1.02
CA VAL A 25 11.39 -18.98 -0.38
C VAL A 25 11.61 -18.08 -1.57
N GLU A 26 10.51 -17.71 -2.23
CA GLU A 26 10.51 -16.61 -3.18
C GLU A 26 11.31 -15.55 -2.44
N GLU A 27 12.53 -15.27 -2.90
CA GLU A 27 13.24 -14.10 -2.42
C GLU A 27 12.21 -13.01 -2.56
N GLU A 28 11.78 -12.45 -1.43
CA GLU A 28 10.84 -11.36 -1.41
C GLU A 28 11.48 -10.31 -2.33
N GLY A 29 11.00 -10.25 -3.58
CA GLY A 29 11.49 -9.28 -4.54
C GLY A 29 11.43 -7.91 -3.87
N THR A 30 12.26 -6.98 -4.27
CA THR A 30 12.24 -5.69 -3.59
C THR A 30 10.96 -4.96 -4.03
N SER A 31 10.09 -4.60 -3.07
CA SER A 31 8.87 -3.81 -3.34
C SER A 31 9.19 -2.33 -3.46
N ASP A 32 10.36 -2.01 -4.01
CA ASP A 32 10.92 -0.66 -4.00
C ASP A 32 9.99 0.33 -4.73
N TRP A 33 9.25 -0.17 -5.72
CA TRP A 33 8.24 0.61 -6.43
C TRP A 33 7.09 1.11 -5.53
N MET A 34 6.87 0.47 -4.37
CA MET A 34 5.84 0.83 -3.40
C MET A 34 6.35 1.75 -2.31
N LEU A 35 7.65 1.72 -1.99
CA LEU A 35 8.17 2.47 -0.86
C LEU A 35 8.04 3.98 -1.08
N GLY A 36 7.70 4.69 0.00
CA GLY A 36 7.50 6.13 0.05
C GLY A 36 6.03 6.56 0.12
N THR A 37 5.81 7.86 -0.07
CA THR A 37 4.48 8.47 0.07
C THR A 37 3.73 8.52 -1.25
N PHE A 38 2.46 8.13 -1.21
CA PHE A 38 1.49 8.33 -2.29
C PHE A 38 0.29 9.10 -1.77
N SER A 39 -0.34 9.88 -2.62
CA SER A 39 -1.43 10.76 -2.22
C SER A 39 -2.63 10.63 -3.15
N ALA A 40 -3.84 10.79 -2.59
CA ALA A 40 -5.07 10.98 -3.34
C ALA A 40 -5.91 12.12 -2.77
N ALA A 41 -6.49 12.92 -3.67
CA ALA A 41 -7.48 13.92 -3.32
C ALA A 41 -8.87 13.30 -3.32
N TYR A 42 -9.66 13.61 -2.29
CA TYR A 42 -11.05 13.19 -2.18
C TYR A 42 -11.94 14.41 -2.37
N GLU A 43 -12.72 14.36 -3.44
CA GLU A 43 -13.63 15.42 -3.82
C GLU A 43 -15.01 15.17 -3.21
N GLU A 44 -15.61 16.22 -2.65
CA GLU A 44 -17.03 16.29 -2.35
C GLU A 44 -17.69 17.24 -3.33
N SER A 45 -18.92 16.93 -3.74
CA SER A 45 -19.71 17.78 -4.63
C SER A 45 -20.90 18.40 -3.87
N PRO A 46 -20.69 19.34 -2.93
CA PRO A 46 -21.79 20.08 -2.35
C PRO A 46 -22.42 20.97 -3.44
N GLY A 47 -23.65 20.66 -3.84
CA GLY A 47 -24.41 21.52 -4.76
C GLY A 47 -24.01 21.44 -6.25
N GLY A 48 -23.32 20.38 -6.68
CA GLY A 48 -23.02 20.13 -8.10
C GLY A 48 -21.72 20.74 -8.61
N VAL A 49 -20.87 21.25 -7.72
CA VAL A 49 -19.52 21.69 -8.06
C VAL A 49 -18.54 20.91 -7.18
N ALA A 50 -17.52 20.30 -7.79
CA ALA A 50 -16.56 19.43 -7.11
C ALA A 50 -15.50 20.24 -6.36
N SER A 51 -15.37 20.01 -5.05
CA SER A 51 -14.38 20.63 -4.16
C SER A 51 -13.52 19.55 -3.51
N VAL A 52 -12.21 19.76 -3.38
CA VAL A 52 -11.37 18.84 -2.60
C VAL A 52 -11.69 19.03 -1.12
N ALA A 53 -12.27 18.00 -0.50
CA ALA A 53 -12.60 18.01 0.92
C ALA A 53 -11.40 17.60 1.78
N ARG A 54 -10.60 16.67 1.29
CA ARG A 54 -9.40 16.16 1.97
C ARG A 54 -8.40 15.56 1.01
N VAL A 55 -7.16 15.44 1.45
CA VAL A 55 -6.13 14.61 0.84
C VAL A 55 -5.78 13.49 1.82
N ILE A 56 -5.61 12.27 1.32
CA ILE A 56 -5.06 11.16 2.10
C ILE A 56 -3.67 10.83 1.56
N HIS A 57 -2.70 10.78 2.47
CA HIS A 57 -1.35 10.30 2.24
C HIS A 57 -1.23 8.85 2.71
N PHE A 58 -0.58 8.02 1.90
CA PHE A 58 -0.29 6.61 2.11
C PHE A 58 1.23 6.48 2.10
N GLU A 59 1.84 6.32 3.27
CA GLU A 59 3.28 6.16 3.42
C GLU A 59 3.61 4.67 3.63
N PHE A 60 4.23 4.06 2.63
CA PHE A 60 4.71 2.67 2.72
C PHE A 60 6.17 2.65 3.16
N ARG A 61 6.44 1.97 4.27
CA ARG A 61 7.75 1.87 4.91
C ARG A 61 8.37 0.50 4.71
N GLU A 62 9.71 0.45 4.73
CA GLU A 62 10.49 -0.78 4.56
C GLU A 62 10.19 -1.87 5.59
N ASP A 63 9.68 -1.50 6.78
CA ASP A 63 9.37 -2.41 7.86
C ASP A 63 8.01 -3.13 7.71
N GLY A 64 7.31 -2.93 6.59
CA GLY A 64 5.97 -3.50 6.37
C GLY A 64 4.83 -2.66 6.92
N THR A 65 5.11 -1.44 7.39
CA THR A 65 4.08 -0.50 7.88
C THR A 65 3.54 0.37 6.75
N LEU A 66 2.22 0.54 6.73
CA LEU A 66 1.50 1.53 5.93
C LEU A 66 0.89 2.56 6.89
N VAL A 67 1.30 3.81 6.76
CA VAL A 67 0.76 4.92 7.55
C VAL A 67 -0.20 5.74 6.70
N LEU A 68 -1.44 5.89 7.17
CA LEU A 68 -2.44 6.76 6.56
C LEU A 68 -2.56 8.06 7.32
N THR A 69 -2.34 9.16 6.63
CA THR A 69 -2.48 10.51 7.17
C THR A 69 -3.49 11.29 6.36
N GLN A 70 -4.39 12.01 7.03
CA GLN A 70 -5.34 12.93 6.40
C GLN A 70 -4.81 14.35 6.48
N LEU A 71 -4.91 15.07 5.37
CA LEU A 71 -4.86 16.52 5.32
C LEU A 71 -6.27 17.06 5.10
N GLY A 72 -6.76 17.86 6.05
CA GLY A 72 -8.08 18.49 5.97
C GLY A 72 -8.03 20.01 6.03
N GLY A 73 -8.95 20.65 5.31
CA GLY A 73 -9.21 22.11 5.35
C GLY A 73 -8.19 22.96 4.58
N CYS A 74 -8.66 23.77 3.60
CA CYS A 74 -7.79 24.47 2.64
C CYS A 74 -6.77 25.47 3.22
N ALA A 75 -7.03 26.00 4.42
CA ALA A 75 -6.25 27.09 5.02
C ALA A 75 -5.55 26.67 6.32
N ALA A 76 -6.05 25.62 6.98
CA ALA A 76 -5.50 25.13 8.23
C ALA A 76 -4.53 23.98 8.02
N ASN A 77 -4.69 23.18 6.95
CA ASN A 77 -3.84 22.05 6.63
C ASN A 77 -3.54 21.20 7.87
N TYR A 78 -4.59 20.85 8.64
CA TYR A 78 -4.37 20.00 9.80
C TYR A 78 -4.01 18.61 9.31
N VAL A 79 -2.90 18.10 9.84
CA VAL A 79 -2.37 16.78 9.56
C VAL A 79 -2.82 15.87 10.70
N GLU A 80 -3.58 14.84 10.36
CA GLU A 80 -4.12 13.88 11.33
C GLU A 80 -3.70 12.47 10.93
N LEU A 81 -3.08 11.74 11.86
CA LEU A 81 -2.86 10.31 11.68
C LEU A 81 -4.24 9.62 11.71
N ILE A 82 -4.61 8.99 10.61
CA ILE A 82 -5.84 8.20 10.52
C ILE A 82 -5.60 6.87 11.21
N GLN A 83 -4.61 6.13 10.73
CA GLN A 83 -4.38 4.74 11.12
C GLN A 83 -3.01 4.26 10.62
N GLU A 84 -2.46 3.26 11.29
CA GLU A 84 -1.34 2.45 10.78
C GLU A 84 -1.84 1.03 10.53
N TYR A 85 -1.37 0.44 9.43
CA TYR A 85 -1.66 -0.92 9.04
C TYR A 85 -0.37 -1.69 8.74
N GLU A 86 -0.43 -3.00 8.87
CA GLU A 86 0.58 -3.87 8.28
C GLU A 86 0.22 -4.12 6.81
N TRP A 87 1.23 -4.25 5.95
CA TRP A 87 1.06 -4.67 4.58
C TRP A 87 2.00 -5.81 4.24
N ARG A 88 1.62 -6.60 3.25
CA ARG A 88 2.43 -7.72 2.75
C ARG A 88 2.41 -7.81 1.24
N ARG A 89 3.48 -8.36 0.67
CA ARG A 89 3.58 -8.64 -0.76
C ARG A 89 2.66 -9.79 -1.14
N ALA A 90 2.12 -9.71 -2.35
CA ALA A 90 1.36 -10.75 -3.01
C ALA A 90 1.92 -10.91 -4.43
N GLY A 91 3.11 -11.52 -4.53
CA GLY A 91 3.91 -11.55 -5.76
C GLY A 91 4.60 -10.20 -6.06
N ASP A 92 5.04 -10.03 -7.31
CA ASP A 92 5.91 -8.91 -7.71
C ASP A 92 5.16 -7.59 -7.95
N SER A 93 3.87 -7.67 -8.28
CA SER A 93 3.07 -6.55 -8.76
C SER A 93 1.88 -6.21 -7.88
N GLU A 94 1.80 -6.76 -6.67
CA GLU A 94 0.70 -6.50 -5.75
C GLU A 94 1.17 -6.49 -4.30
N VAL A 95 0.60 -5.58 -3.52
CA VAL A 95 0.65 -5.61 -2.05
C VAL A 95 -0.76 -5.55 -1.52
N THR A 96 -0.99 -6.28 -0.43
CA THR A 96 -2.25 -6.32 0.31
C THR A 96 -2.05 -5.73 1.69
N VAL A 97 -3.01 -4.92 2.14
CA VAL A 97 -3.06 -4.41 3.51
C VAL A 97 -3.77 -5.41 4.40
N LEU A 98 -3.18 -5.67 5.57
CA LEU A 98 -3.76 -6.50 6.61
C LEU A 98 -4.71 -5.66 7.45
N VAL A 99 -5.97 -5.60 7.03
CA VAL A 99 -7.03 -4.88 7.75
C VAL A 99 -7.39 -5.68 9.03
N PRO A 100 -7.31 -5.06 10.23
CA PRO A 100 -7.68 -5.73 11.47
C PRO A 100 -9.15 -6.17 11.46
N ASP A 101 -9.47 -7.29 12.11
CA ASP A 101 -10.85 -7.81 12.20
C ASP A 101 -11.85 -6.76 12.75
N SER A 102 -11.39 -5.86 13.62
CA SER A 102 -12.20 -4.75 14.16
C SER A 102 -12.66 -3.74 13.12
N GLU A 103 -12.00 -3.68 11.96
CA GLU A 103 -12.30 -2.77 10.84
C GLU A 103 -12.88 -3.48 9.62
N SER A 104 -13.00 -4.81 9.67
CA SER A 104 -13.53 -5.65 8.58
C SER A 104 -14.96 -5.30 8.14
N GLY A 105 -15.72 -4.55 8.95
CA GLY A 105 -17.03 -4.02 8.58
C GLY A 105 -17.00 -2.79 7.65
N PHE A 106 -15.82 -2.22 7.38
CA PHE A 106 -15.66 -1.07 6.48
C PHE A 106 -14.86 -1.41 5.22
N PHE A 107 -13.91 -2.35 5.31
CA PHE A 107 -13.06 -2.76 4.19
C PHE A 107 -12.81 -4.27 4.24
N GLU A 108 -13.19 -4.99 3.20
CA GLU A 108 -12.94 -6.42 3.06
C GLU A 108 -11.54 -6.69 2.50
N THR A 109 -11.06 -5.85 1.58
CA THR A 109 -9.74 -5.98 0.97
C THR A 109 -9.23 -4.62 0.51
N TRP A 110 -7.95 -4.36 0.78
CA TRP A 110 -7.18 -3.25 0.19
C TRP A 110 -5.94 -3.82 -0.48
N SER A 111 -5.84 -3.63 -1.80
CA SER A 111 -4.64 -3.99 -2.55
C SER A 111 -4.16 -2.87 -3.46
N PHE A 112 -2.85 -2.88 -3.70
CA PHE A 112 -2.14 -1.83 -4.42
C PHE A 112 -1.31 -2.47 -5.52
N THR A 113 -1.46 -1.98 -6.74
CA THR A 113 -0.69 -2.43 -7.90
C THR A 113 -0.02 -1.24 -8.58
N PRO A 114 1.18 -1.42 -9.15
CA PRO A 114 1.81 -0.37 -9.93
C PRO A 114 1.03 -0.19 -11.24
N LEU A 115 0.79 1.06 -11.63
CA LEU A 115 0.29 1.37 -12.96
C LEU A 115 1.45 1.58 -13.93
N VAL A 116 1.13 1.62 -15.23
CA VAL A 116 2.11 1.83 -16.32
C VAL A 116 2.94 3.10 -16.10
N THR A 117 2.35 4.11 -15.45
CA THR A 117 3.09 5.29 -15.00
C THR A 117 3.74 5.00 -13.64
N CYS A 118 5.07 4.96 -13.64
CA CYS A 118 5.95 4.67 -12.49
C CYS A 118 5.66 5.46 -11.19
N ASN A 119 5.03 6.63 -11.29
CA ASN A 119 4.66 7.47 -10.13
C ASN A 119 3.20 7.32 -9.72
N THR A 120 2.56 6.21 -10.08
CA THR A 120 1.16 5.98 -9.74
C THR A 120 0.87 4.56 -9.33
N LEU A 121 0.03 4.42 -8.32
CA LEU A 121 -0.52 3.15 -7.89
C LEU A 121 -2.01 3.11 -8.19
N GLN A 122 -2.53 1.92 -8.47
CA GLN A 122 -3.95 1.65 -8.38
C GLN A 122 -4.24 1.04 -7.01
N LEU A 123 -5.00 1.77 -6.20
CA LEU A 123 -5.68 1.23 -5.04
C LEU A 123 -6.95 0.52 -5.52
N ARG A 124 -7.09 -0.75 -5.15
CA ARG A 124 -8.31 -1.54 -5.25
C ARG A 124 -8.85 -1.77 -3.85
N GLU A 125 -10.08 -1.34 -3.62
CA GLU A 125 -10.78 -1.52 -2.35
C GLU A 125 -12.07 -2.29 -2.55
N VAL A 126 -12.34 -3.25 -1.68
CA VAL A 126 -13.59 -4.02 -1.67
C VAL A 126 -14.34 -3.68 -0.38
N VAL A 127 -15.57 -3.20 -0.52
CA VAL A 127 -16.46 -2.82 0.59
C VAL A 127 -17.82 -3.42 0.31
N ASP A 128 -18.34 -4.24 1.22
CA ASP A 128 -19.61 -4.97 1.07
C ASP A 128 -19.73 -5.71 -0.28
N GLY A 129 -18.64 -6.39 -0.69
CA GLY A 129 -18.52 -7.06 -1.99
C GLY A 129 -18.46 -6.15 -3.23
N VAL A 130 -18.46 -4.83 -3.06
CA VAL A 130 -18.34 -3.85 -4.14
C VAL A 130 -16.91 -3.37 -4.28
N GLU A 131 -16.38 -3.46 -5.49
CA GLU A 131 -15.02 -3.03 -5.82
C GLU A 131 -14.99 -1.56 -6.26
N PHE A 132 -14.11 -0.78 -5.63
CA PHE A 132 -13.76 0.57 -6.05
C PHE A 132 -12.28 0.62 -6.42
N LYS A 133 -11.95 1.46 -7.40
CA LYS A 133 -10.58 1.69 -7.84
C LYS A 133 -10.24 3.16 -7.78
N ARG A 134 -9.06 3.47 -7.27
CA ARG A 134 -8.52 4.83 -7.20
C ARG A 134 -7.09 4.85 -7.68
N VAL A 135 -6.69 5.97 -8.28
CA VAL A 135 -5.30 6.20 -8.68
C VAL A 135 -4.64 7.09 -7.64
N LEU A 136 -3.55 6.59 -7.06
CA LEU A 136 -2.70 7.35 -6.15
C LEU A 136 -1.50 7.90 -6.92
N ARG A 137 -1.02 9.08 -6.54
CA ARG A 137 0.17 9.70 -7.14
C ARG A 137 1.31 9.74 -6.13
N ARG A 138 2.51 9.42 -6.57
CA ARG A 138 3.72 9.48 -5.74
C ARG A 138 4.02 10.92 -5.31
N GLY A 139 4.44 11.08 -4.06
CA GLY A 139 4.73 12.34 -3.40
C GLY A 139 3.57 12.86 -2.54
N THR A 140 3.88 13.86 -1.72
CA THR A 140 2.90 14.51 -0.83
C THR A 140 2.10 15.55 -1.60
N LEU A 141 0.77 15.47 -1.51
CA LEU A 141 -0.12 16.54 -1.98
C LEU A 141 -0.46 17.51 -0.85
N CYS A 142 -0.35 18.81 -1.14
CA CYS A 142 -0.75 19.91 -0.29
C CYS A 142 -2.11 20.44 -0.76
N MET A 143 -2.92 20.90 0.19
CA MET A 143 -4.12 21.67 -0.12
C MET A 143 -3.78 23.16 -0.06
N LYS A 144 -4.25 23.90 -1.06
CA LYS A 144 -4.17 25.36 -1.11
C LYS A 144 -5.55 25.95 -1.32
N THR A 145 -5.74 27.16 -0.82
CA THR A 145 -6.93 27.94 -1.13
C THR A 145 -6.93 28.27 -2.63
N ALA A 146 -8.00 27.92 -3.35
CA ALA A 146 -8.12 28.28 -4.76
C ALA A 146 -8.28 29.81 -4.91
N PRO A 147 -7.82 30.38 -6.03
CA PRO A 147 -8.06 31.79 -6.32
C PRO A 147 -9.57 32.10 -6.38
N PRO A 148 -9.98 33.36 -6.10
CA PRO A 148 -11.38 33.73 -6.07
C PRO A 148 -12.04 33.52 -7.43
N CYS A 149 -13.01 32.62 -7.49
CA CYS A 149 -13.75 32.27 -8.70
C CYS A 149 -14.91 33.25 -8.97
N GLY A 150 -14.68 34.57 -8.89
CA GLY A 150 -15.64 35.61 -9.32
C GLY A 150 -17.06 35.56 -8.71
N SER A 151 -17.32 34.67 -7.75
CA SER A 151 -18.63 34.36 -7.16
C SER A 151 -18.49 34.23 -5.64
N PRO A 152 -19.49 34.67 -4.85
CA PRO A 152 -19.47 34.57 -3.38
C PRO A 152 -19.54 33.13 -2.85
N GLU A 153 -19.92 32.15 -3.67
CA GLU A 153 -20.06 30.73 -3.31
C GLU A 153 -18.79 29.94 -3.66
N CYS A 154 -17.63 30.45 -3.25
CA CYS A 154 -16.36 29.89 -3.69
C CYS A 154 -15.60 29.11 -2.59
N PRO A 155 -16.02 27.90 -2.15
CA PRO A 155 -15.23 27.07 -1.26
C PRO A 155 -14.44 26.04 -2.07
N TRP A 156 -13.22 26.34 -2.50
CA TRP A 156 -12.47 25.34 -3.28
C TRP A 156 -11.04 25.25 -2.79
N CYS A 157 -10.70 24.13 -2.18
CA CYS A 157 -9.30 23.75 -2.04
C CYS A 157 -8.84 23.21 -3.39
N ALA A 158 -7.68 23.64 -3.87
CA ALA A 158 -6.95 22.96 -4.93
C ALA A 158 -5.85 22.10 -4.30
N THR A 159 -5.35 21.11 -5.03
CA THR A 159 -4.16 20.36 -4.63
C THR A 159 -2.95 20.73 -5.48
N GLU A 160 -1.77 20.68 -4.87
CA GLU A 160 -0.48 20.78 -5.54
C GLU A 160 0.50 19.79 -4.92
N LEU A 161 1.58 19.43 -5.64
CA LEU A 161 2.65 18.64 -5.05
C LEU A 161 3.43 19.54 -4.08
N CYS A 162 3.58 19.10 -2.83
CA CYS A 162 4.43 19.79 -1.85
C CYS A 162 5.91 19.52 -2.12
N ASP A 163 6.23 18.30 -2.55
CA ASP A 163 7.58 17.81 -2.72
C ASP A 163 7.99 17.91 -4.19
N GLU A 164 8.92 18.83 -4.51
CA GLU A 164 9.56 18.89 -5.83
C GLU A 164 11.06 18.58 -5.73
N PRO A 165 11.63 17.75 -6.63
CA PRO A 165 10.98 16.95 -7.68
C PRO A 165 10.62 15.52 -7.24
N GLN A 166 9.67 14.88 -7.94
CA GLN A 166 9.36 13.46 -7.75
C GLN A 166 10.61 12.57 -7.96
N PRO A 167 10.75 11.44 -7.24
CA PRO A 167 11.82 10.49 -7.49
C PRO A 167 11.85 10.08 -8.96
N SER A 168 13.05 9.92 -9.52
CA SER A 168 13.18 9.39 -10.87
C SER A 168 12.69 7.96 -10.90
N CYS A 169 11.86 7.66 -11.88
CA CYS A 169 11.52 6.30 -12.25
C CYS A 169 12.79 5.67 -12.82
N THR A 170 13.54 4.98 -11.97
CA THR A 170 14.76 4.30 -12.38
C THR A 170 14.38 2.83 -12.45
N ASP A 171 14.42 2.29 -13.67
CA ASP A 171 14.15 0.87 -13.98
C ASP A 171 15.21 -0.05 -13.34
#